data_AF-D6TMC0-F1
#
_entry.id   AF-D6TMC0-F1
#
_cell.length_a   1.000
_cell.length_b   1.000
_cell.length_c   1.000
_cell.angle_alpha   90.00
_cell.angle_beta   90.00
_cell.angle_gamma   90.00
#
_symmetry.space_group_name_H-M   'P 1'
#
loop_
_entity.id
_entity.type
_entity.pdbx_description
1 polymer ?
#
loop_
_entity_poly.entity_id
_entity_poly.type
_entity_poly.pdbx_seq_one_letter_code
_entity_poly.pdbx_strand_id
1 'polypeptide(L)'
;MAARISIMVLRLAVLVALILGIFYWAGNYIVSTDVHQGIGIIAVICLWIIAGTLATTKPGNAGLAIGAAVYGLIVIALGVTQTRILIGPAHDIIRTIHLLLGLGAIGFGEMLYARYKRI
;
A
#
# COMPACT_ATOMS: atom_id res chain seq x y z
N MET A 1 9.30 11.60 -14.61
CA MET A 1 8.44 12.51 -13.80
C MET A 1 7.38 11.74 -13.01
N ALA A 2 6.56 10.90 -13.67
CA ALA A 2 5.50 10.12 -13.02
C ALA A 2 5.96 9.33 -11.79
N ALA A 3 6.96 8.44 -11.92
CA ALA A 3 7.45 7.65 -10.78
C ALA A 3 7.95 8.49 -9.59
N ARG A 4 8.50 9.69 -9.83
CA ARG A 4 8.95 10.61 -8.78
C ARG A 4 7.78 11.22 -7.99
N ILE A 5 6.71 11.61 -8.70
CA ILE A 5 5.49 12.11 -8.07
C ILE A 5 4.82 10.96 -7.30
N SER A 6 4.68 9.79 -7.95
CA SER A 6 4.06 8.62 -7.34
C SER A 6 4.77 8.15 -6.07
N ILE A 7 6.10 8.17 -6.00
CA ILE A 7 6.79 7.78 -4.76
C ILE A 7 6.58 8.80 -3.63
N MET A 8 6.51 10.10 -3.93
CA MET A 8 6.20 11.11 -2.93
C MET A 8 4.77 10.96 -2.40
N VAL A 9 3.80 10.75 -3.29
CA VAL A 9 2.41 10.52 -2.92
C VAL A 9 2.27 9.21 -2.15
N LEU A 10 2.95 8.14 -2.56
CA LEU A 10 2.96 6.85 -1.85
C LEU A 10 3.45 7.01 -0.41
N ARG A 11 4.57 7.72 -0.18
CA ARG A 11 5.11 7.99 1.15
C ARG A 11 4.09 8.71 2.03
N LEU A 12 3.50 9.78 1.51
CA LEU A 12 2.52 10.57 2.25
C LEU A 12 1.26 9.77 2.53
N ALA A 13 0.73 9.07 1.52
CA ALA A 13 -0.48 8.25 1.65
C ALA A 13 -0.28 7.14 2.69
N VAL A 14 0.85 6.42 2.66
CA VAL A 14 1.14 5.37 3.66
C VAL A 14 1.33 5.96 5.05
N LEU A 15 2.00 7.10 5.19
CA LEU A 15 2.13 7.77 6.49
C LEU A 15 0.76 8.15 7.08
N VAL A 16 -0.10 8.79 6.28
CA VAL A 16 -1.44 9.17 6.73
C VAL A 16 -2.29 7.93 7.03
N ALA A 17 -2.27 6.92 6.15
CA ALA A 17 -2.99 5.66 6.37
C ALA A 17 -2.51 4.96 7.64
N LEU A 18 -1.20 4.94 7.92
CA LEU A 18 -0.63 4.36 9.13
C LEU A 18 -1.14 5.08 10.39
N ILE A 19 -1.12 6.41 10.40
CA ILE A 19 -1.63 7.21 11.52
C ILE A 19 -3.12 6.90 11.76
N LEU A 20 -3.95 6.93 10.71
CA LEU A 20 -5.37 6.60 10.80
C LEU A 20 -5.60 5.16 11.26
N GLY A 21 -4.83 4.21 10.74
CA GLY A 21 -4.92 2.80 11.11
C GLY A 21 -4.61 2.56 12.58
N ILE A 22 -3.62 3.26 13.15
CA ILE A 22 -3.29 3.19 14.59
C ILE A 22 -4.44 3.76 15.43
N PHE A 23 -5.02 4.90 15.03
CA PHE A 23 -6.19 5.45 15.71
C PHE A 23 -7.36 4.46 15.74
N TYR A 24 -7.68 3.85 14.59
CA TYR A 24 -8.75 2.84 14.52
C TYR A 24 -8.43 1.57 15.32
N TRP A 25 -7.17 1.13 15.32
CA TRP A 25 -6.74 0.01 16.16
C TRP A 25 -7.02 0.30 17.64
N ALA A 26 -6.68 1.52 18.09
CA ALA A 26 -6.95 1.99 19.46
C ALA A 26 -8.44 2.27 19.75
N GLY A 27 -9.35 2.04 18.79
CA GLY A 27 -10.79 2.31 18.94
C GLY A 27 -11.17 3.79 18.80
N ASN A 28 -10.28 4.64 18.30
CA ASN A 28 -10.50 6.07 18.11
C ASN A 28 -10.78 6.38 16.62
N TYR A 29 -12.02 6.76 16.31
CA TYR A 29 -12.46 7.01 14.94
C TYR A 29 -12.49 8.51 14.64
N ILE A 30 -11.32 9.10 14.39
CA ILE A 30 -11.18 10.54 14.13
C ILE A 30 -11.72 10.99 12.77
N VAL A 31 -11.80 10.08 11.79
CA VAL A 31 -12.40 10.28 10.46
C VAL A 31 -13.07 8.98 10.00
N SER A 32 -13.96 9.05 8.99
CA SER A 32 -14.61 7.86 8.41
C SER A 32 -13.59 6.84 7.90
N THR A 33 -13.86 5.55 8.13
CA THR A 33 -13.08 4.42 7.58
C THR A 33 -12.92 4.50 6.06
N ASP A 34 -13.91 5.06 5.35
CA ASP A 34 -13.86 5.24 3.89
C ASP A 34 -12.69 6.14 3.47
N VAL A 35 -12.35 7.15 4.30
CA VAL A 35 -11.21 8.04 4.04
C VAL A 35 -9.90 7.28 4.11
N HIS A 36 -9.72 6.43 5.13
CA HIS A 36 -8.54 5.58 5.24
C HIS A 36 -8.43 4.59 4.09
N GLN A 37 -9.54 3.94 3.71
CA GLN A 37 -9.58 3.04 2.57
C GLN A 37 -9.23 3.77 1.26
N GLY A 38 -9.78 4.96 1.04
CA GLY A 38 -9.46 5.79 -0.12
C GLY A 38 -7.96 6.14 -0.19
N ILE A 39 -7.35 6.51 0.93
CA ILE A 39 -5.91 6.80 1.01
C ILE A 39 -5.08 5.52 0.73
N GLY A 40 -5.50 4.38 1.27
CA GLY A 40 -4.87 3.08 0.97
C GLY A 40 -4.94 2.71 -0.51
N ILE A 41 -6.08 2.96 -1.17
CA ILE A 41 -6.24 2.75 -2.62
C ILE A 41 -5.33 3.69 -3.41
N ILE A 42 -5.22 4.97 -3.01
CA ILE A 42 -4.28 5.93 -3.63
C ILE A 42 -2.83 5.43 -3.51
N ALA A 43 -2.44 4.90 -2.35
CA ALA A 43 -1.13 4.30 -2.16
C ALA A 43 -0.90 3.12 -3.13
N VAL A 44 -1.87 2.21 -3.27
CA VAL A 44 -1.76 1.07 -4.20
C VAL A 44 -1.69 1.52 -5.66
N ILE A 45 -2.48 2.52 -6.06
CA ILE A 45 -2.39 3.12 -7.41
C ILE A 45 -0.99 3.69 -7.66
N CYS A 46 -0.41 4.40 -6.69
CA CYS A 46 0.95 4.93 -6.80
C CYS A 46 1.99 3.81 -6.95
N LEU A 47 1.87 2.73 -6.17
CA LEU A 47 2.71 1.54 -6.31
C LEU A 47 2.64 0.96 -7.72
N TRP A 48 1.43 0.82 -8.28
CA TRP A 48 1.24 0.31 -9.64
C TRP A 48 1.79 1.24 -10.73
N ILE A 49 1.71 2.56 -10.55
CA ILE A 49 2.33 3.53 -11.48
C ILE A 49 3.86 3.40 -11.47
N ILE A 50 4.47 3.28 -10.28
CA ILE A 50 5.94 3.08 -10.17
C ILE A 50 6.33 1.75 -10.83
N ALA A 51 5.60 0.67 -10.54
CA ALA A 51 5.79 -0.65 -11.12
C ALA A 51 5.66 -0.63 -12.65
N GLY A 52 4.62 -0.02 -13.19
CA GLY A 52 4.40 0.11 -14.64
C GLY A 52 5.47 0.97 -15.31
N THR A 53 5.97 2.00 -14.63
CA THR A 53 7.09 2.81 -15.14
C THR A 53 8.38 1.97 -15.22
N LEU A 54 8.66 1.14 -14.20
CA LEU A 54 9.80 0.21 -14.25
C LEU A 54 9.62 -0.87 -15.33
N ALA A 55 8.41 -1.37 -15.55
CA ALA A 55 8.14 -2.38 -16.57
C ALA A 55 8.36 -1.88 -18.00
N THR A 56 8.03 -0.60 -18.25
CA THR A 56 8.05 0.00 -19.60
C THR A 56 9.36 0.71 -19.95
N THR A 57 10.30 0.82 -19.00
CA THR A 57 11.66 1.29 -19.27
C THR A 57 12.58 0.16 -19.76
N LYS A 58 13.71 0.48 -20.41
CA LYS A 58 14.71 -0.51 -20.84
C LYS A 58 15.94 -0.45 -19.93
N PRO A 59 16.41 -1.56 -19.33
CA PRO A 59 16.00 -2.95 -19.59
C PRO A 59 14.70 -3.39 -18.89
N GLY A 60 14.18 -2.61 -17.94
CA GLY A 60 12.90 -2.85 -17.27
C GLY A 60 12.79 -4.15 -16.50
N ASN A 61 11.63 -4.41 -15.88
CA ASN A 61 11.35 -5.69 -15.21
C ASN A 61 9.84 -5.96 -15.07
N ALA A 62 9.28 -6.76 -15.98
CA ALA A 62 7.86 -7.10 -15.96
C ALA A 62 7.47 -8.00 -14.76
N GLY A 63 8.36 -8.89 -14.31
CA GLY A 63 8.11 -9.78 -13.17
C GLY A 63 7.89 -9.00 -11.87
N LEU A 64 8.71 -7.99 -11.60
CA LEU A 64 8.52 -7.10 -10.46
C LEU A 64 7.22 -6.30 -10.55
N ALA A 65 6.81 -5.90 -11.76
CA ALA A 65 5.57 -5.17 -11.93
C ALA A 65 4.32 -6.02 -11.70
N ILE A 66 4.33 -7.28 -12.17
CA ILE A 66 3.28 -8.26 -11.87
C ILE A 66 3.23 -8.54 -10.35
N GLY A 67 4.39 -8.71 -9.72
CA GLY A 67 4.47 -8.88 -8.26
C GLY A 67 3.85 -7.71 -7.50
N ALA A 68 4.13 -6.47 -7.91
CA ALA A 68 3.54 -5.27 -7.32
C ALA A 68 2.03 -5.16 -7.57
N ALA A 69 1.56 -5.59 -8.76
CA ALA A 69 0.14 -5.65 -9.08
C ALA A 69 -0.60 -6.59 -8.12
N VAL A 70 -0.13 -7.83 -8.00
CA VAL A 70 -0.71 -8.85 -7.10
C VAL A 70 -0.64 -8.40 -5.65
N TYR A 71 0.50 -7.87 -5.21
CA TYR A 71 0.66 -7.38 -3.84
C TYR A 71 -0.34 -6.26 -3.51
N GLY A 72 -0.51 -5.29 -4.42
CA GLY A 72 -1.50 -4.22 -4.26
C GLY A 72 -2.94 -4.74 -4.17
N LEU A 73 -3.30 -5.74 -4.97
CA LEU A 73 -4.61 -6.39 -4.88
C LEU A 73 -4.84 -7.06 -3.53
N ILE A 74 -3.83 -7.75 -3.00
CA ILE A 74 -3.89 -8.38 -1.67
C ILE A 74 -4.11 -7.32 -0.58
N VAL A 75 -3.38 -6.19 -0.64
CA VAL A 75 -3.53 -5.08 0.31
C VAL A 75 -4.95 -4.52 0.29
N ILE A 76 -5.51 -4.26 -0.89
CA ILE A 76 -6.89 -3.76 -1.03
C ILE A 76 -7.89 -4.79 -0.51
N ALA A 77 -7.80 -6.04 -1.00
CA ALA A 77 -8.76 -7.08 -0.67
C ALA A 77 -8.82 -7.35 0.84
N LEU A 78 -7.66 -7.49 1.48
CA LEU A 78 -7.62 -7.64 2.94
C LEU A 78 -8.09 -6.37 3.64
N GLY A 79 -7.65 -5.18 3.21
CA GLY A 79 -7.99 -3.91 3.86
C GLY A 79 -9.50 -3.63 3.90
N VAL A 80 -10.22 -3.93 2.81
CA VAL A 80 -11.68 -3.72 2.74
C VAL A 80 -12.47 -4.81 3.45
N THR A 81 -11.94 -6.03 3.55
CA THR A 81 -12.65 -7.17 4.16
C THR A 81 -12.27 -7.42 5.62
N GLN A 82 -11.17 -6.84 6.13
CA GLN A 82 -10.59 -7.20 7.42
C GLN A 82 -11.58 -7.16 8.58
N THR A 83 -12.51 -6.19 8.59
CA THR A 83 -13.50 -5.98 9.66
C THR A 83 -14.48 -7.14 9.82
N ARG A 84 -14.52 -8.06 8.85
CA ARG A 84 -15.39 -9.25 8.82
C ARG A 84 -14.62 -10.55 9.08
N ILE A 85 -13.31 -10.47 9.34
CA ILE A 85 -12.42 -11.63 9.46
C ILE A 85 -11.95 -11.75 10.91
N LEU A 86 -11.99 -12.97 11.46
CA LEU A 86 -11.57 -13.31 12.83
C LEU A 86 -12.16 -12.37 13.91
N ILE A 87 -13.46 -12.06 13.84
CA ILE A 87 -14.13 -11.17 14.81
C ILE A 87 -13.97 -11.73 16.24
N GLY A 88 -13.59 -10.87 17.19
CA GLY A 88 -13.33 -11.24 18.59
C GLY A 88 -11.85 -11.15 18.97
N PRO A 89 -11.37 -11.93 19.96
CA PRO A 89 -10.00 -11.83 20.47
C PRO A 89 -8.91 -12.07 19.41
N ALA A 90 -9.22 -12.83 18.35
CA ALA A 90 -8.29 -13.11 17.27
C ALA A 90 -8.21 -12.00 16.19
N HIS A 91 -9.05 -10.96 16.28
CA HIS A 91 -9.13 -9.93 15.25
C HIS A 91 -7.83 -9.13 15.10
N ASP A 92 -7.06 -9.00 16.18
CA ASP A 92 -5.74 -8.37 16.19
C ASP A 92 -4.73 -9.03 15.25
N ILE A 93 -4.87 -10.33 14.97
CA ILE A 93 -4.00 -11.03 14.02
C ILE A 93 -4.20 -10.44 12.62
N ILE A 94 -5.45 -10.24 12.20
CA ILE A 94 -5.75 -9.67 10.88
C ILE A 94 -5.32 -8.21 10.81
N ARG A 95 -5.54 -7.42 11.88
CA ARG A 95 -5.07 -6.03 11.96
C ARG A 95 -3.55 -5.94 11.81
N THR A 96 -2.82 -6.86 12.46
CA THR A 96 -1.36 -6.95 12.35
C THR A 96 -0.92 -7.32 10.93
N ILE A 97 -1.54 -8.33 10.32
CA ILE A 97 -1.23 -8.74 8.94
C ILE A 97 -1.46 -7.58 7.96
N HIS A 98 -2.59 -6.88 8.09
CA HIS A 98 -2.89 -5.74 7.24
C HIS A 98 -1.88 -4.59 7.42
N LEU A 99 -1.49 -4.28 8.66
CA LEU A 99 -0.45 -3.30 8.95
C LEU A 99 0.89 -3.68 8.27
N LEU A 100 1.34 -4.93 8.44
CA LEU A 100 2.57 -5.41 7.82
C LEU A 100 2.50 -5.37 6.29
N LEU A 101 1.35 -5.69 5.71
CA LEU A 101 1.13 -5.57 4.27
C LEU A 101 1.21 -4.12 3.80
N GLY A 102 0.64 -3.17 4.56
CA GLY A 102 0.76 -1.73 4.29
C GLY A 102 2.22 -1.24 4.34
N LEU A 103 2.99 -1.67 5.34
CA LEU A 103 4.42 -1.36 5.44
C LEU A 103 5.23 -2.01 4.31
N GLY A 104 4.88 -3.23 3.90
CA GLY A 104 5.50 -3.86 2.74
C GLY A 104 5.16 -3.15 1.43
N ALA A 105 4.00 -2.49 1.31
CA ALA A 105 3.63 -1.72 0.12
C ALA A 105 4.57 -0.53 -0.10
N ILE A 106 4.90 0.23 0.95
CA ILE A 106 5.90 1.32 0.84
C ILE A 106 7.30 0.76 0.58
N GLY A 107 7.70 -0.32 1.26
CA GLY A 107 9.00 -0.96 1.02
C GLY A 107 9.17 -1.42 -0.42
N PHE A 108 8.14 -2.03 -1.01
CA PHE A 108 8.12 -2.44 -2.40
C PHE A 108 8.20 -1.21 -3.33
N GLY A 109 7.42 -0.17 -3.07
CA GLY A 109 7.46 1.07 -3.85
C GLY A 109 8.84 1.76 -3.85
N GLU A 110 9.49 1.85 -2.68
CA GLU A 110 10.86 2.37 -2.55
C GLU A 110 11.87 1.55 -3.36
N MET A 111 11.81 0.22 -3.25
CA MET A 111 12.68 -0.67 -4.00
C MET A 111 12.50 -0.50 -5.52
N LEU A 112 11.25 -0.48 -6.00
CA LEU A 112 10.94 -0.31 -7.42
C LEU A 112 11.45 1.04 -7.93
N TYR A 113 11.20 2.12 -7.18
CA TYR A 113 11.66 3.46 -7.53
C TYR A 113 13.19 3.56 -7.53
N ALA A 114 13.87 2.96 -6.55
CA ALA A 114 15.33 2.94 -6.50
C ALA A 114 15.95 2.18 -7.68
N ARG A 115 15.33 1.08 -8.12
CA ARG A 115 15.73 0.35 -9.34
C ARG A 115 15.52 1.21 -10.59
N TYR A 116 14.36 1.85 -10.71
CA TYR A 116 14.05 2.75 -11.83
C TYR A 116 15.07 3.90 -11.94
N LYS A 117 15.49 4.52 -10.84
CA LYS A 117 16.48 5.61 -10.85
C LYS A 117 17.89 5.21 -11.32
N ARG A 118 18.20 3.91 -11.38
CA ARG A 118 19.51 3.38 -11.81
C ARG A 118 19.53 2.99 -13.29
N ILE A 119 18.38 3.05 -13.95
CA ILE A 119 18.22 2.90 -15.40
C ILE A 119 18.38 4.27 -16.04
#